data_AF-A0A426YAQ7-F1
#
_entry.id   AF-A0A426YAQ7-F1
#
_cell.length_a   1.000
_cell.length_b   1.000
_cell.length_c   1.000
_cell.angle_alpha   90.00
_cell.angle_beta   90.00
_cell.angle_gamma   90.00
#
_symmetry.space_group_name_H-M   'P 1'
#
loop_
_entity.id
_entity.type
_entity.pdbx_description
1 polymer ?
#
loop_
_entity_poly.entity_id
_entity_poly.type
_entity_poly.pdbx_seq_one_letter_code
_entity_poly.pdbx_strand_id
1 'polypeptide(L)'
;MNRSARIISASEVNGGYFTPYQSSFCLDSSLNKTKARGKILICRHSGSASESRIEKSLVVKKAGGVGMIMIDETENDVAIPFVIPAASVGKEVGNKMLSYANHTRTPRAIIMPAMAVLGSRSAPRVAAFSSKGPNSLTAEILKVGLWHW
;
A
#
# COMPACT_ATOMS: atom_id res chain seq x y z
N MET A 1 -12.17 -5.65 7.28
CA MET A 1 -13.25 -6.61 6.96
C MET A 1 -13.22 -7.79 7.92
N ASN A 2 -14.39 -8.32 8.28
CA ASN A 2 -14.50 -9.47 9.20
C ASN A 2 -14.72 -10.80 8.45
N ARG A 3 -14.36 -10.87 7.16
CA ARG A 3 -14.54 -12.06 6.31
C ARG A 3 -13.25 -12.40 5.56
N SER A 4 -13.02 -13.69 5.40
CA SER A 4 -11.92 -14.23 4.59
C SER A 4 -12.25 -14.21 3.11
N ALA A 5 -11.34 -13.70 2.29
CA ALA A 5 -11.45 -13.72 0.83
C ALA A 5 -10.18 -14.29 0.19
N ARG A 6 -10.30 -14.76 -1.06
CA ARG A 6 -9.14 -15.22 -1.82
C ARG A 6 -8.21 -14.04 -2.09
N ILE A 7 -6.92 -14.27 -1.95
CA ILE A 7 -5.88 -13.29 -2.28
C ILE A 7 -5.26 -13.62 -3.64
N ILE A 8 -4.86 -12.61 -4.40
CA ILE A 8 -4.23 -12.77 -5.72
C ILE A 8 -3.28 -11.61 -6.01
N SER A 9 -2.16 -11.89 -6.68
CA SER A 9 -1.29 -10.84 -7.21
C SER A 9 -2.01 -10.05 -8.30
N ALA A 10 -1.91 -8.72 -8.28
CA ALA A 10 -2.49 -7.89 -9.34
C ALA A 10 -1.83 -8.15 -10.72
N SER A 11 -0.61 -8.70 -10.76
CA SER A 11 0.01 -9.16 -12.01
C SER A 11 -0.79 -10.26 -12.72
N GLU A 12 -1.40 -11.17 -11.95
CA GLU A 12 -2.22 -12.28 -12.47
C GLU A 12 -3.61 -11.83 -12.90
N VAL A 13 -4.03 -10.66 -12.42
CA VAL A 13 -5.31 -10.01 -12.69
C VAL A 13 -5.21 -9.08 -13.92
N ASN A 14 -4.16 -9.17 -14.71
CA ASN A 14 -3.95 -8.31 -15.87
C ASN A 14 -5.13 -8.29 -16.87
N GLY A 15 -5.52 -7.09 -17.29
CA GLY A 15 -6.56 -6.78 -18.28
C GLY A 15 -6.19 -7.06 -19.74
N GLY A 16 -4.91 -7.32 -20.03
CA GLY A 16 -4.40 -7.72 -21.35
C GLY A 16 -3.76 -6.58 -22.15
N TYR A 17 -4.18 -5.33 -21.93
CA TYR A 17 -3.54 -4.16 -22.55
C TYR A 17 -2.20 -3.79 -21.89
N PHE A 18 -2.13 -3.98 -20.56
CA PHE A 18 -0.94 -3.72 -19.77
C PHE A 18 -0.09 -4.99 -19.65
N THR A 19 1.20 -4.84 -19.35
CA THR A 19 2.03 -5.98 -18.94
C THR A 19 1.65 -6.44 -17.54
N PRO A 20 1.89 -7.72 -17.17
CA PRO A 20 1.69 -8.18 -15.79
C PRO A 20 2.42 -7.33 -14.75
N TYR A 21 3.61 -6.84 -15.10
CA TYR A 21 4.39 -5.93 -14.25
C TYR A 21 3.66 -4.60 -14.03
N GLN A 22 3.17 -3.94 -15.09
CA GLN A 22 2.41 -2.70 -14.96
C GLN A 22 1.10 -2.89 -14.18
N SER A 23 0.38 -3.99 -14.43
CA SER A 23 -0.85 -4.32 -13.71
C SER A 23 -0.60 -4.62 -12.23
N SER A 24 0.61 -5.03 -11.84
CA SER A 24 1.00 -5.19 -10.44
C SER A 24 0.88 -3.87 -9.64
N PHE A 25 0.94 -2.72 -10.30
CA PHE A 25 0.76 -1.41 -9.67
C PHE A 25 -0.70 -0.97 -9.54
N CYS A 26 -1.66 -1.80 -9.99
CA CYS A 26 -3.10 -1.48 -9.93
C CYS A 26 -3.43 -0.12 -10.55
N LEU A 27 -2.80 0.16 -11.70
CA LEU A 27 -3.03 1.36 -12.50
C LEU A 27 -4.45 1.37 -13.07
N ASP A 28 -4.96 2.55 -13.38
CA ASP A 28 -6.29 2.66 -13.98
C ASP A 28 -6.38 1.78 -15.24
N SER A 29 -7.53 1.10 -15.36
CA SER A 29 -7.83 0.19 -16.48
C SER A 29 -6.88 -1.01 -16.66
N SER A 30 -5.92 -1.24 -15.76
CA SER A 30 -4.96 -2.36 -15.85
C SER A 30 -5.51 -3.72 -15.38
N LEU A 31 -6.62 -3.72 -14.65
CA LEU A 31 -7.16 -4.89 -13.99
C LEU A 31 -8.35 -5.51 -14.74
N ASN A 32 -8.32 -6.83 -14.93
CA ASN A 32 -9.43 -7.62 -15.44
C ASN A 32 -10.51 -7.79 -14.35
N LYS A 33 -11.70 -7.25 -14.59
CA LYS A 33 -12.83 -7.27 -13.65
C LYS A 33 -13.22 -8.69 -13.22
N THR A 34 -13.27 -9.64 -14.15
CA THR A 34 -13.65 -11.04 -13.87
C THR A 34 -12.65 -11.72 -12.95
N LYS A 35 -11.35 -11.49 -13.18
CA LYS A 35 -10.29 -12.03 -12.32
C LYS A 35 -10.22 -11.32 -10.96
N ALA A 36 -10.52 -10.02 -10.89
CA ALA A 36 -10.47 -9.23 -9.65
C ALA A 36 -11.66 -9.48 -8.71
N ARG A 37 -12.85 -9.70 -9.27
CA ARG A 37 -14.11 -9.74 -8.53
C ARG A 37 -14.06 -10.67 -7.32
N GLY A 38 -14.41 -10.14 -6.15
CA GLY A 38 -14.53 -10.90 -4.89
C GLY A 38 -13.19 -11.27 -4.23
N LYS A 39 -12.06 -10.73 -4.70
CA LYS A 39 -10.72 -11.06 -4.20
C LYS A 39 -10.04 -9.88 -3.52
N ILE A 40 -9.04 -10.18 -2.70
CA ILE A 40 -8.07 -9.23 -2.16
C ILE A 40 -6.91 -9.16 -3.16
N LEU A 41 -6.62 -7.97 -3.67
CA LEU A 41 -5.52 -7.78 -4.62
C LEU A 41 -4.26 -7.35 -3.90
N ILE A 42 -3.13 -7.95 -4.26
CA ILE A 42 -1.80 -7.49 -3.85
C ILE A 42 -1.30 -6.52 -4.93
N CYS A 43 -1.17 -5.24 -4.57
CA CYS A 43 -0.71 -4.16 -5.44
C CYS A 43 0.66 -3.65 -4.97
N ARG A 44 1.51 -3.19 -5.89
CA ARG A 44 2.76 -2.51 -5.60
C ARG A 44 2.60 -1.00 -5.60
N HIS A 45 3.43 -0.32 -4.81
CA HIS A 45 3.59 1.11 -4.81
C HIS A 45 5.07 1.46 -4.88
N SER A 46 5.45 2.17 -5.94
CA SER A 46 6.84 2.55 -6.23
C SER A 46 7.34 3.71 -5.34
N GLY A 47 6.44 4.37 -4.61
CA GLY A 47 6.74 5.59 -3.86
C GLY A 47 6.87 6.85 -4.72
N SER A 48 6.60 6.77 -6.02
CA SER A 48 6.54 7.95 -6.88
C SER A 48 5.42 8.89 -6.46
N ALA A 49 5.71 10.20 -6.40
CA ALA A 49 4.71 11.24 -6.13
C ALA A 49 3.57 11.28 -7.15
N SER A 50 3.78 10.73 -8.36
CA SER A 50 2.75 10.59 -9.39
C SER A 50 1.77 9.44 -9.13
N GLU A 51 2.01 8.56 -8.14
CA GLU A 51 1.13 7.45 -7.80
C GLU A 51 0.29 7.75 -6.56
N SER A 52 -1.02 7.91 -6.73
CA SER A 52 -1.94 8.06 -5.61
C SER A 52 -2.30 6.72 -4.97
N ARG A 53 -1.99 6.57 -3.66
CA ARG A 53 -2.40 5.39 -2.85
C ARG A 53 -3.93 5.24 -2.81
N ILE A 54 -4.66 6.37 -2.76
CA ILE A 54 -6.12 6.38 -2.74
C ILE A 54 -6.67 5.91 -4.09
N GLU A 55 -6.11 6.40 -5.19
CA GLU A 55 -6.53 6.04 -6.54
C GLU A 55 -6.41 4.54 -6.79
N LYS A 56 -5.28 3.91 -6.40
CA LYS A 56 -5.11 2.45 -6.50
C LYS A 56 -6.25 1.69 -5.80
N SER A 57 -6.66 2.14 -4.61
CA SER A 57 -7.78 1.52 -3.90
C SER A 57 -9.12 1.70 -4.62
N LEU A 58 -9.32 2.84 -5.30
CA LEU A 58 -10.49 3.08 -6.15
C LEU A 58 -10.48 2.18 -7.38
N VAL A 59 -9.33 1.99 -8.03
CA VAL A 59 -9.19 1.08 -9.18
C VAL A 59 -9.53 -0.36 -8.78
N VAL A 60 -8.99 -0.84 -7.66
CA VAL A 60 -9.31 -2.18 -7.13
C VAL A 60 -10.81 -2.31 -6.84
N LYS A 61 -11.43 -1.29 -6.22
CA LYS A 61 -12.88 -1.25 -5.97
C LYS A 61 -13.68 -1.31 -7.27
N LYS A 62 -13.33 -0.49 -8.27
CA LYS A 62 -13.96 -0.46 -9.61
C LYS A 62 -13.82 -1.79 -10.34
N ALA A 63 -12.72 -2.51 -10.13
CA ALA A 63 -12.51 -3.85 -10.66
C ALA A 63 -13.32 -4.93 -9.93
N GLY A 64 -14.00 -4.60 -8.82
CA GLY A 64 -14.79 -5.52 -8.01
C GLY A 64 -13.98 -6.25 -6.93
N GLY A 65 -12.76 -5.82 -6.65
CA GLY A 65 -11.97 -6.30 -5.52
C GLY A 65 -12.61 -5.92 -4.18
N VAL A 66 -12.51 -6.81 -3.20
CA VAL A 66 -13.11 -6.63 -1.87
C VAL A 66 -12.12 -6.13 -0.82
N GLY A 67 -10.84 -6.09 -1.18
CA GLY A 67 -9.78 -5.51 -0.36
C GLY A 67 -8.45 -5.39 -1.12
N MET A 68 -7.50 -4.72 -0.51
CA MET A 68 -6.19 -4.46 -1.12
C MET A 68 -5.06 -4.60 -0.11
N ILE A 69 -3.99 -5.30 -0.49
CA ILE A 69 -2.71 -5.26 0.21
C ILE A 69 -1.77 -4.43 -0.66
N MET A 70 -1.26 -3.33 -0.12
CA MET A 70 -0.34 -2.46 -0.84
C MET A 70 1.07 -2.69 -0.32
N ILE A 71 1.95 -3.17 -1.20
CA ILE A 71 3.38 -3.28 -0.93
C ILE A 71 3.98 -1.91 -1.16
N ASP A 72 4.32 -1.21 -0.08
CA ASP A 72 5.03 0.07 -0.15
C ASP A 72 6.53 -0.20 -0.14
N GLU A 73 7.20 0.03 -1.27
CA GLU A 73 8.64 -0.22 -1.38
C GLU A 73 9.50 0.82 -0.67
N THR A 74 8.91 1.95 -0.26
CA THR A 74 9.63 3.06 0.39
C THR A 74 9.56 3.04 1.91
N GLU A 75 8.60 2.30 2.49
CA GLU A 75 8.43 2.14 3.94
C GLU A 75 8.47 3.46 4.73
N ASN A 76 7.87 4.52 4.19
CA ASN A 76 7.95 5.89 4.74
C ASN A 76 7.12 6.13 6.03
N ASP A 77 6.55 5.08 6.64
CA ASP A 77 5.69 5.14 7.84
C ASP A 77 4.53 6.16 7.77
N VAL A 78 4.02 6.43 6.55
CA VAL A 78 2.88 7.33 6.33
C VAL A 78 1.60 6.53 6.21
N ALA A 79 0.70 6.69 7.18
CA ALA A 79 -0.65 6.13 7.10
C ALA A 79 -1.54 6.99 6.18
N ILE A 80 -2.14 6.38 5.16
CA ILE A 80 -3.11 7.01 4.25
C ILE A 80 -4.42 6.20 4.26
N PRO A 81 -5.60 6.84 4.30
CA PRO A 81 -6.87 6.13 4.21
C PRO A 81 -7.10 5.49 2.84
N PHE A 82 -7.80 4.36 2.81
CA PHE A 82 -8.20 3.65 1.59
C PHE A 82 -9.73 3.56 1.49
N VAL A 83 -10.27 3.49 0.26
CA VAL A 83 -11.72 3.46 0.02
C VAL A 83 -12.36 2.06 0.16
N ILE A 84 -11.53 1.05 0.43
CA ILE A 84 -11.88 -0.36 0.68
C ILE A 84 -10.98 -0.89 1.80
N PRO A 85 -11.34 -2.00 2.47
CA PRO A 85 -10.47 -2.64 3.45
C PRO A 85 -9.08 -2.90 2.87
N ALA A 86 -8.06 -2.28 3.46
CA ALA A 86 -6.72 -2.36 2.94
C ALA A 86 -5.66 -2.28 4.04
N ALA A 87 -4.48 -2.80 3.73
CA ALA A 87 -3.30 -2.71 4.58
C ALA A 87 -2.07 -2.40 3.73
N SER A 88 -1.20 -1.53 4.24
CA SER A 88 0.12 -1.29 3.67
C SER A 88 1.14 -2.16 4.39
N VAL A 89 2.02 -2.81 3.62
CA VAL A 89 3.09 -3.65 4.13
C VAL A 89 4.40 -3.27 3.47
N GLY A 90 5.50 -3.47 4.20
CA GLY A 90 6.84 -3.31 3.66
C GLY A 90 7.18 -4.36 2.60
N LYS A 91 8.31 -4.16 1.90
CA LYS A 91 8.73 -4.98 0.76
C LYS A 91 8.94 -6.44 1.14
N GLU A 92 9.57 -6.69 2.28
CA GLU A 92 9.87 -8.05 2.74
C GLU A 92 8.59 -8.86 3.01
N VAL A 93 7.66 -8.28 3.79
CA VAL A 93 6.36 -8.90 4.10
C VAL A 93 5.53 -9.06 2.83
N GLY A 94 5.53 -8.04 1.96
CA GLY A 94 4.86 -8.09 0.66
C GLY A 94 5.34 -9.24 -0.22
N ASN A 95 6.65 -9.48 -0.29
CA ASN A 95 7.22 -10.59 -1.04
C ASN A 95 6.81 -11.95 -0.46
N LYS A 96 6.74 -12.09 0.87
CA LYS A 96 6.21 -13.31 1.52
C LYS A 96 4.74 -13.54 1.16
N MET A 97 3.93 -12.48 1.12
CA MET A 97 2.52 -12.56 0.70
C MET A 97 2.36 -12.93 -0.78
N LEU A 98 3.21 -12.39 -1.67
CA LEU A 98 3.23 -12.77 -3.09
C LEU A 98 3.61 -14.25 -3.25
N SER A 99 4.65 -14.70 -2.53
CA SER A 99 5.03 -16.11 -2.53
C SER A 99 3.89 -17.01 -2.03
N TYR A 100 3.24 -16.64 -0.94
CA TYR A 100 2.06 -17.34 -0.43
C TYR A 100 0.93 -17.43 -1.46
N ALA A 101 0.63 -16.34 -2.16
CA ALA A 101 -0.41 -16.29 -3.18
C ALA A 101 -0.11 -17.19 -4.39
N ASN A 102 1.16 -17.32 -4.76
CA ASN A 102 1.58 -18.09 -5.95
C ASN A 102 1.74 -19.59 -5.66
N HIS A 103 2.19 -19.96 -4.45
CA HIS A 103 2.52 -21.36 -4.12
C HIS A 103 1.41 -22.10 -3.36
N THR A 104 0.29 -21.44 -3.08
CA THR A 104 -0.85 -22.05 -2.38
C THR A 104 -2.01 -22.25 -3.36
N ARG A 105 -2.64 -23.43 -3.36
CA ARG A 105 -3.74 -23.74 -4.29
C ARG A 105 -4.94 -22.80 -4.16
N THR A 106 -5.29 -22.45 -2.92
CA THR A 106 -6.43 -21.58 -2.61
C THR A 106 -6.03 -20.58 -1.51
N PRO A 107 -5.22 -19.58 -1.84
CA PRO A 107 -4.70 -18.65 -0.84
C PRO A 107 -5.85 -17.74 -0.36
N ARG A 108 -5.93 -17.52 0.95
CA ARG A 108 -6.95 -16.66 1.56
C ARG A 108 -6.33 -15.76 2.61
N ALA A 109 -6.92 -14.58 2.79
CA ALA A 109 -6.51 -13.64 3.82
C ALA A 109 -7.73 -12.94 4.43
N ILE A 110 -7.52 -12.34 5.60
CA ILE A 110 -8.48 -11.48 6.30
C ILE A 110 -7.74 -10.18 6.59
N ILE A 111 -8.36 -9.04 6.27
CA ILE A 111 -7.83 -7.72 6.63
C ILE A 111 -8.63 -7.24 7.84
N MET A 112 -8.04 -7.30 9.03
CA MET A 112 -8.70 -6.87 10.26
C MET A 112 -8.73 -5.34 10.40
N PRO A 113 -9.62 -4.78 11.23
CA PRO A 113 -9.53 -3.37 11.63
C PRO A 113 -8.15 -3.05 12.22
N ALA A 114 -7.67 -1.83 11.98
CA ALA A 114 -6.40 -1.37 12.54
C ALA A 114 -6.49 -1.34 14.08
N MET A 115 -5.39 -1.72 14.73
CA MET A 115 -5.22 -1.67 16.18
C MET A 115 -4.03 -0.78 16.51
N ALA A 116 -4.17 0.06 17.54
CA ALA A 116 -3.07 0.87 18.03
C ALA A 116 -2.11 -0.02 18.85
N VAL A 117 -0.81 0.05 18.53
CA VAL A 117 0.25 -0.60 19.30
C VAL A 117 1.08 0.49 19.96
N LEU A 118 1.14 0.47 21.29
CA LEU A 118 1.90 1.43 22.09
C LEU A 118 3.28 0.85 22.46
N GLY A 119 4.26 1.71 22.70
CA GLY A 119 5.60 1.30 23.18
C GLY A 119 6.52 0.72 22.09
N SER A 120 6.36 1.14 20.83
CA SER A 120 7.28 0.73 19.76
C SER A 120 8.71 1.22 20.03
N ARG A 121 9.70 0.32 19.90
CA ARG A 121 11.13 0.63 20.08
C ARG A 121 11.66 1.67 19.10
N SER A 122 10.98 1.88 17.97
CA SER A 122 11.39 2.80 16.92
C SER A 122 10.86 4.23 17.10
N ALA A 123 10.05 4.48 18.12
CA ALA A 123 9.58 5.81 18.49
C ALA A 123 10.43 6.38 19.65
N PRO A 124 10.71 7.70 19.69
CA PRO A 124 10.29 8.73 18.74
C PRO A 124 11.14 8.78 17.47
N ARG A 125 10.54 9.05 16.31
CA ARG A 125 11.24 9.31 15.05
C ARG A 125 10.58 10.48 14.32
N VAL A 126 11.39 11.33 13.68
CA VAL A 126 10.89 12.41 12.83
C VAL A 126 10.10 11.83 11.66
N ALA A 127 8.85 12.22 11.52
CA ALA A 127 7.98 11.76 10.44
C ALA A 127 8.54 12.16 9.06
N ALA A 128 8.41 11.28 8.07
CA ALA A 128 8.99 11.48 6.73
C ALA A 128 8.48 12.75 6.02
N PHE A 129 7.25 13.18 6.31
CA PHE A 129 6.63 14.38 5.73
C PHE A 129 6.98 15.68 6.47
N SER A 130 7.77 15.63 7.54
CA SER A 130 8.20 16.84 8.24
C SER A 130 9.18 17.65 7.40
N SER A 131 8.90 18.94 7.25
CA SER A 131 9.83 19.88 6.63
C SER A 131 11.17 19.88 7.38
N LYS A 132 12.25 19.78 6.62
CA LYS A 132 13.62 19.87 7.14
C LYS A 132 14.18 21.25 6.79
N GLY A 133 15.01 21.79 7.67
CA GLY A 133 15.82 22.95 7.35
C GLY A 133 16.88 22.64 6.28
N PRO A 134 17.73 23.62 5.94
CA PRO A 134 17.85 24.94 6.58
C PRO A 134 16.73 25.91 6.20
N ASN A 135 16.66 27.03 6.92
CA ASN A 135 15.80 28.15 6.53
C ASN A 135 16.29 28.70 5.17
N SER A 136 15.41 28.74 4.17
CA SER A 136 15.74 29.23 2.83
C SER A 136 16.02 30.74 2.77
N LEU A 137 15.53 31.52 3.73
CA LEU A 137 15.75 32.98 3.79
C LEU A 137 17.01 33.36 4.54
N THR A 138 17.33 32.64 5.61
CA THR A 138 18.46 32.98 6.49
C THR A 138 19.03 31.70 7.06
N ALA A 139 19.99 31.11 6.36
CA ALA A 139 20.57 29.81 6.71
C ALA A 139 21.23 29.78 8.11
N GLU A 140 21.70 30.93 8.59
CA GLU A 140 22.28 31.13 9.93
C GLU A 140 21.24 30.96 11.05
N ILE A 141 19.95 31.10 10.74
CA ILE A 141 18.85 30.86 11.67
C ILE A 141 18.34 29.42 11.48
N LEU A 142 18.67 28.55 12.42
CA LEU A 142 18.20 27.16 12.46
C LEU A 142 16.68 27.08 12.46
N LYS A 143 16.11 26.42 11.45
CA LYS A 143 14.69 26.07 11.37
C LYS A 143 14.49 24.57 11.58
N VAL A 144 14.20 24.21 12.82
CA VAL A 144 13.01 23.52 13.36
C VAL A 144 13.15 23.68 14.87
N GLY A 145 12.30 24.48 15.51
CA GLY A 145 12.59 25.11 16.80
C GLY A 145 12.51 24.23 18.06
N LEU A 146 12.44 22.89 17.91
CA LEU A 146 12.31 21.82 18.91
C LEU A 146 11.10 20.93 18.60
N TRP A 147 11.29 19.62 18.73
CA TRP A 147 10.23 18.62 18.79
C TRP A 147 9.77 18.51 20.25
N HIS A 148 8.51 18.83 20.55
CA HIS A 148 7.90 18.54 21.86
C HIS A 148 6.81 17.48 21.69
N TRP A 149 6.80 16.50 22.60
CA TRP A 149 5.73 15.52 22.79
C TRP A 149 4.64 16.11 23.69
#